data_AF-X1BXN3-F1
#
_entry.id   AF-X1BXN3-F1
#
_cell.length_a   1.000
_cell.length_b   1.000
_cell.length_c   1.000
_cell.angle_alpha   90.00
_cell.angle_beta   90.00
_cell.angle_gamma   90.00
#
_symmetry.space_group_name_H-M   'P 1'
#
loop_
_entity.id
_entity.type
_entity.pdbx_description
1 polymer ?
#
loop_
_entity_poly.entity_id
_entity_poly.type
_entity_poly.pdbx_seq_one_letter_code
_entity_poly.pdbx_strand_id
1 'polypeptide(L)'
;EIVKQMVEDKKHFAILDPEKAAEVAAQVALKISPRRKKEWISEEEAKELAGKCTQCDMCERVCPNLLGLGKAMKDISEGNFDEPQKLFNKCIGCGKCDQECPQHIPILRVMQVVASKETWRIRAGRGAIMDTEIRNVGAPITLGTIPGVLAFVGCSNYPDIEDVADMVYEFARRKYIVVLTGCAAMVAGMKKFQDGKTVYELFPPDFDAGGVVNVGSCVSNAHITGAAIKIANIFAALPLRANYEVMADYVLNRVGACGVAWGAMSQKAASIGTGCNRLGVPVVLGPHSSKYR
;
A
#
# COMPACT_ATOMS: atom_id res chain seq x y z
N GLU A 1 -20.28 26.92 17.44
CA GLU A 1 -19.03 27.27 18.15
C GLU A 1 -17.79 26.54 17.66
N ILE A 2 -17.70 25.21 17.75
CA ILE A 2 -16.48 24.44 17.34
C ILE A 2 -15.98 24.80 15.93
N VAL A 3 -16.88 24.80 14.93
CA VAL A 3 -16.52 25.16 13.55
C VAL A 3 -15.90 26.57 13.46
N LYS A 4 -16.45 27.53 14.20
CA LYS A 4 -15.94 28.90 14.24
C LYS A 4 -14.52 28.92 14.82
N GLN A 5 -14.31 28.29 15.97
CA GLN A 5 -13.01 28.20 16.63
C GLN A 5 -11.96 27.46 15.79
N MET A 6 -12.33 26.43 15.03
CA MET A 6 -11.40 25.77 14.11
C MET A 6 -11.01 26.66 12.93
N VAL A 7 -11.96 27.41 12.37
CA VAL A 7 -11.76 28.22 11.16
C VAL A 7 -11.08 29.55 11.46
N GLU A 8 -11.41 30.19 12.57
CA GLU A 8 -10.95 31.53 12.95
C GLU A 8 -9.75 31.45 13.89
N ASP A 9 -9.87 30.70 14.99
CA ASP A 9 -8.82 30.61 16.01
C ASP A 9 -7.76 29.55 15.70
N LYS A 10 -7.94 28.76 14.64
CA LYS A 10 -7.09 27.60 14.29
C LYS A 10 -6.93 26.58 15.43
N LYS A 11 -7.94 26.47 16.30
CA LYS A 11 -7.97 25.48 17.39
C LYS A 11 -8.28 24.09 16.83
N HIS A 12 -7.73 23.05 17.46
CA HIS A 12 -8.00 21.65 17.12
C HIS A 12 -8.81 20.97 18.23
N PHE A 13 -9.71 20.05 17.86
CA PHE A 13 -10.62 19.37 18.80
C PHE A 13 -10.63 17.87 18.58
N ALA A 14 -10.70 17.11 19.67
CA ALA A 14 -11.09 15.70 19.64
C ALA A 14 -12.62 15.62 19.76
N ILE A 15 -13.29 15.12 18.72
CA ILE A 15 -14.76 14.98 18.68
C ILE A 15 -15.07 13.49 18.65
N LEU A 16 -15.59 12.98 19.76
CA LEU A 16 -15.86 11.55 19.94
C LEU A 16 -17.27 11.13 19.53
N ASP A 17 -18.17 12.11 19.37
CA ASP A 17 -19.53 11.89 18.86
C ASP A 17 -19.51 11.80 17.31
N PRO A 18 -19.94 10.68 16.70
CA PRO A 18 -19.82 10.48 15.26
C PRO A 18 -20.64 11.45 14.40
N GLU A 19 -21.87 11.76 14.81
CA GLU A 19 -22.76 12.66 14.05
C GLU A 19 -22.18 14.08 14.02
N LYS A 20 -21.75 14.55 15.19
CA LYS A 20 -21.10 15.85 15.34
C LYS A 20 -19.74 15.89 14.64
N ALA A 21 -18.97 14.80 14.69
CA ALA A 21 -17.70 14.72 13.97
C ALA A 21 -17.92 14.85 12.45
N ALA A 22 -18.93 14.18 11.90
CA ALA A 22 -19.28 14.26 10.48
C ALA A 22 -19.71 15.67 10.08
N GLU A 23 -20.60 16.29 10.85
CA GLU A 23 -21.06 17.67 10.60
C GLU A 23 -19.90 18.67 10.63
N VAL A 24 -19.11 18.64 11.71
CA VAL A 24 -18.00 19.58 11.92
C VAL A 24 -16.94 19.39 10.82
N ALA A 25 -16.58 18.15 10.49
CA ALA A 25 -15.58 17.88 9.45
C ALA A 25 -16.00 18.46 8.09
N ALA A 26 -17.26 18.24 7.68
CA ALA A 26 -17.79 18.74 6.41
C ALA A 26 -17.86 20.28 6.39
N GLN A 27 -18.40 20.90 7.43
CA GLN A 27 -18.55 22.36 7.49
C GLN A 27 -17.21 23.10 7.56
N VAL A 28 -16.26 22.59 8.36
CA VAL A 28 -14.91 23.16 8.45
C VAL A 28 -14.20 23.07 7.10
N ALA A 29 -14.27 21.93 6.42
CA ALA A 29 -13.66 21.74 5.10
C ALA A 29 -14.19 22.77 4.08
N LEU A 30 -15.51 22.98 4.01
CA LEU A 30 -16.13 23.96 3.11
C LEU A 30 -15.70 25.39 3.41
N LYS A 31 -15.59 25.77 4.69
CA LYS A 31 -15.21 27.13 5.10
C LYS A 31 -13.71 27.42 4.92
N ILE A 32 -12.84 26.43 5.11
CA ILE A 32 -11.39 26.60 4.94
C ILE A 32 -11.00 26.57 3.45
N SER A 33 -11.68 25.76 2.63
CA SER A 33 -11.37 25.59 1.20
C SER A 33 -11.09 26.91 0.44
N PRO A 34 -11.95 27.95 0.49
CA PRO A 34 -11.72 29.20 -0.26
C PRO A 34 -10.57 30.06 0.30
N ARG A 35 -10.18 29.87 1.56
CA ARG A 35 -9.10 30.62 2.22
C ARG A 35 -7.73 29.96 2.05
N ARG A 36 -7.70 28.69 1.65
CA ARG A 36 -6.47 27.89 1.60
C ARG A 36 -5.67 28.24 0.35
N LYS A 37 -4.52 28.90 0.51
CA LYS A 37 -3.53 29.03 -0.56
C LYS A 37 -2.90 27.65 -0.81
N LYS A 38 -3.21 27.02 -1.95
CA LYS A 38 -2.70 25.70 -2.36
C LYS A 38 -1.50 25.82 -3.31
N GLU A 39 -0.65 26.83 -3.13
CA GLU A 39 0.50 27.01 -4.00
C GLU A 39 1.60 26.02 -3.59
N TRP A 40 1.97 25.16 -4.53
CA TRP A 40 3.18 24.35 -4.40
C TRP A 40 4.39 25.27 -4.56
N ILE A 41 5.53 24.86 -4.00
CA ILE A 41 6.80 25.55 -4.22
C ILE A 41 7.11 25.65 -5.73
N SER A 42 7.65 26.78 -6.19
CA SER A 42 8.12 26.92 -7.56
C SER A 42 9.46 26.22 -7.75
N GLU A 43 9.84 25.94 -9.00
CA GLU A 43 11.18 25.40 -9.31
C GLU A 43 12.30 26.33 -8.84
N GLU A 44 12.12 27.66 -8.98
CA GLU A 44 13.11 28.64 -8.55
C GLU A 44 13.25 28.69 -7.02
N GLU A 45 12.14 28.66 -6.28
CA GLU A 45 12.19 28.59 -4.81
C GLU A 45 12.80 27.25 -4.36
N ALA A 46 12.51 26.15 -5.06
CA ALA A 46 13.12 24.84 -4.79
C ALA A 46 14.63 24.85 -5.02
N LYS A 47 15.11 25.44 -6.14
CA LYS A 47 16.54 25.62 -6.44
C LYS A 47 17.25 26.43 -5.36
N GLU A 48 16.66 27.56 -4.94
CA GLU A 48 17.23 28.43 -3.90
C GLU A 48 17.38 27.70 -2.56
N LEU A 49 16.33 26.99 -2.13
CA LEU A 49 16.38 26.23 -0.88
C LEU A 49 17.37 25.06 -0.96
N ALA A 50 17.39 24.36 -2.09
CA ALA A 50 18.29 23.22 -2.30
C ALA A 50 19.75 23.65 -2.42
N GLY A 51 20.04 24.84 -2.96
CA GLY A 51 21.38 25.42 -3.07
C GLY A 51 22.08 25.69 -1.73
N LYS A 52 21.34 25.67 -0.62
CA LYS A 52 21.90 25.73 0.75
C LYS A 52 22.50 24.39 1.19
N CYS A 53 22.29 23.31 0.44
CA CYS A 53 22.77 21.98 0.79
C CYS A 53 24.29 21.93 0.76
N THR A 54 24.89 21.47 1.84
CA THR A 54 26.35 21.29 1.98
C THR A 54 26.81 19.85 1.71
N GLN A 55 25.90 18.96 1.29
CA GLN A 55 26.16 17.53 1.08
C GLN A 55 26.80 16.84 2.30
N CYS A 56 26.30 17.15 3.50
CA CYS A 56 26.80 16.57 4.75
C CYS A 56 26.25 15.18 5.10
N ASP A 57 25.35 14.63 4.27
CA ASP A 57 24.73 13.30 4.35
C ASP A 57 23.93 12.99 5.64
N MET A 58 23.72 13.96 6.53
CA MET A 58 22.93 13.76 7.75
C MET A 58 21.51 13.28 7.44
N CYS A 59 20.87 13.85 6.42
CA CYS A 59 19.55 13.45 5.97
C CYS A 59 19.49 12.01 5.45
N GLU A 60 20.56 11.52 4.81
CA GLU A 60 20.64 10.16 4.27
C GLU A 60 20.81 9.13 5.39
N ARG A 61 21.69 9.43 6.36
CA ARG A 61 21.95 8.57 7.53
C ARG A 61 20.71 8.31 8.37
N VAL A 62 19.82 9.29 8.48
CA VAL A 62 18.56 9.16 9.23
C VAL A 62 17.38 8.72 8.36
N CYS A 63 17.57 8.62 7.04
CA CYS A 63 16.53 8.16 6.14
C CYS A 63 16.29 6.66 6.33
N PRO A 64 15.05 6.22 6.62
CA PRO A 64 14.75 4.79 6.79
C PRO A 64 15.09 3.94 5.56
N ASN A 65 15.06 4.55 4.37
CA ASN A 65 15.34 3.94 3.08
C ASN A 65 16.74 4.29 2.55
N LEU A 66 17.57 5.00 3.33
CA LEU A 66 18.92 5.42 2.96
C LEU A 66 18.97 6.10 1.57
N LEU A 67 17.98 6.96 1.30
CA LEU A 67 17.88 7.65 0.03
C LEU A 67 19.00 8.68 -0.12
N GLY A 68 19.55 8.79 -1.33
CA GLY A 68 20.57 9.77 -1.73
C GLY A 68 20.06 11.21 -1.78
N LEU A 69 19.59 11.74 -0.65
CA LEU A 69 18.97 13.06 -0.53
C LEU A 69 19.97 14.20 -0.74
N GLY A 70 21.23 14.05 -0.33
CA GLY A 70 22.27 15.07 -0.54
C GLY A 70 22.52 15.30 -2.03
N LYS A 71 22.63 14.20 -2.80
CA LYS A 71 22.68 14.26 -4.26
C LYS A 71 21.41 14.86 -4.85
N ALA A 72 20.23 14.42 -4.40
CA ALA A 72 18.96 14.94 -4.92
C ALA A 72 18.82 16.46 -4.72
N MET A 73 19.25 17.00 -3.56
CA MET A 73 19.25 18.45 -3.35
C MET A 73 20.22 19.17 -4.31
N LYS A 74 21.40 18.59 -4.56
CA LYS A 74 22.33 19.16 -5.53
C LYS A 74 21.74 19.17 -6.93
N ASP A 75 21.19 18.04 -7.39
CA ASP A 75 20.56 17.92 -8.70
C ASP A 75 19.43 18.96 -8.84
N ILE A 76 18.57 19.11 -7.84
CA ILE A 76 17.50 20.13 -7.82
C ILE A 76 18.08 21.55 -7.90
N SER A 77 19.15 21.86 -7.17
CA SER A 77 19.77 23.19 -7.18
C SER A 77 20.34 23.57 -8.56
N GLU A 78 20.75 22.57 -9.34
CA GLU A 78 21.25 22.73 -10.71
C GLU A 78 20.11 22.68 -11.76
N GLY A 79 18.86 22.44 -11.34
CA GLY A 79 17.70 22.33 -12.22
C GLY A 79 17.48 20.94 -12.84
N ASN A 80 18.13 19.91 -12.32
CA ASN A 80 17.99 18.52 -12.76
C ASN A 80 16.96 17.77 -11.89
N PHE A 81 15.78 17.50 -12.44
CA PHE A 81 14.64 16.97 -11.66
C PHE A 81 14.34 15.46 -11.86
N ASP A 82 14.87 14.84 -12.91
CA ASP A 82 14.52 13.46 -13.30
C ASP A 82 14.88 12.40 -12.25
N GLU A 83 16.10 12.42 -11.73
CA GLU A 83 16.55 11.49 -10.70
C GLU A 83 15.89 11.75 -9.32
N PRO A 84 15.76 13.01 -8.85
CA PRO A 84 14.96 13.33 -7.67
C PRO A 84 13.51 12.83 -7.75
N GLN A 85 12.88 12.86 -8.93
CA GLN A 85 11.53 12.31 -9.12
C GLN A 85 11.48 10.79 -8.86
N LYS A 86 12.43 10.03 -9.41
CA LYS A 86 12.52 8.57 -9.14
C LYS A 86 12.79 8.28 -7.66
N LEU A 87 13.63 9.10 -7.03
CA LEU A 87 13.90 9.00 -5.60
C LEU A 87 12.67 9.32 -4.75
N PHE A 88 11.84 10.28 -5.18
CA PHE A 88 10.60 10.64 -4.49
C PHE A 88 9.63 9.45 -4.38
N ASN A 89 9.54 8.61 -5.41
CA ASN A 89 8.70 7.41 -5.38
C ASN A 89 9.14 6.38 -4.32
N LYS A 90 10.38 6.47 -3.85
CA LYS A 90 10.94 5.65 -2.76
C LYS A 90 10.84 6.33 -1.39
N CYS A 91 10.37 7.57 -1.34
CA CYS A 91 10.23 8.35 -0.11
C CYS A 91 8.91 8.04 0.58
N ILE A 92 8.97 7.71 1.88
CA ILE A 92 7.78 7.48 2.72
C ILE A 92 7.25 8.74 3.41
N GLY A 93 7.85 9.91 3.14
CA GLY A 93 7.38 11.20 3.66
C GLY A 93 7.46 11.37 5.19
N CYS A 94 8.40 10.70 5.86
CA CYS A 94 8.46 10.68 7.33
C CYS A 94 8.97 11.97 8.00
N GLY A 95 9.62 12.86 7.25
CA GLY A 95 10.12 14.15 7.76
C GLY A 95 11.36 14.08 8.65
N LYS A 96 11.98 12.90 8.83
CA LYS A 96 13.22 12.76 9.61
C LYS A 96 14.39 13.54 9.02
N CYS A 97 14.49 13.60 7.70
CA CYS A 97 15.50 14.39 7.01
C CYS A 97 15.38 15.90 7.30
N ASP A 98 14.16 16.43 7.41
CA ASP A 98 13.91 17.85 7.69
C ASP A 98 14.36 18.20 9.12
N GLN A 99 14.12 17.30 10.08
CA GLN A 99 14.48 17.48 11.49
C GLN A 99 15.99 17.56 11.71
N GLU A 100 16.75 16.76 10.96
CA GLU A 100 18.18 16.53 11.19
C GLU A 100 19.07 17.35 10.25
N CYS A 101 18.48 18.13 9.33
CA CYS A 101 19.25 18.95 8.41
C CYS A 101 19.88 20.15 9.16
N PRO A 102 21.22 20.24 9.24
CA PRO A 102 21.90 21.33 9.95
C PRO A 102 21.75 22.68 9.24
N GLN A 103 21.37 22.67 7.96
CA GLN A 103 21.07 23.87 7.17
C GLN A 103 19.58 24.24 7.22
N HIS A 104 18.77 23.51 7.98
CA HIS A 104 17.32 23.71 8.12
C HIS A 104 16.58 23.77 6.78
N ILE A 105 17.05 23.01 5.79
CA ILE A 105 16.38 22.88 4.49
C ILE A 105 15.09 22.07 4.71
N PRO A 106 13.92 22.58 4.30
CA PRO A 106 12.67 21.85 4.39
C PRO A 106 12.61 20.83 3.23
N ILE A 107 13.37 19.73 3.34
CA ILE A 107 13.58 18.75 2.27
C ILE A 107 12.25 18.21 1.73
N LEU A 108 11.28 17.85 2.57
CA LEU A 108 9.97 17.40 2.09
C LEU A 108 9.22 18.48 1.29
N ARG A 109 9.37 19.76 1.64
CA ARG A 109 8.78 20.86 0.88
C ARG A 109 9.47 21.01 -0.48
N VAL A 110 10.79 20.94 -0.52
CA VAL A 110 11.57 21.00 -1.77
C VAL A 110 11.16 19.85 -2.71
N MET A 111 11.02 18.63 -2.19
CA MET A 111 10.62 17.46 -2.97
C MET A 111 9.20 17.54 -3.55
N GLN A 112 8.36 18.51 -3.13
CA GLN A 112 7.05 18.73 -3.76
C GLN A 112 7.19 19.09 -5.24
N VAL A 113 8.28 19.73 -5.66
CA VAL A 113 8.49 20.12 -7.07
C VAL A 113 8.54 18.91 -8.01
N VAL A 114 8.97 17.74 -7.50
CA VAL A 114 9.06 16.48 -8.24
C VAL A 114 7.95 15.48 -7.89
N ALA A 115 7.00 15.86 -7.04
CA ALA A 115 5.91 14.97 -6.67
C ALA A 115 4.95 14.76 -7.84
N SER A 116 4.55 13.50 -8.07
CA SER A 116 3.58 13.16 -9.11
C SER A 116 2.23 13.82 -8.85
N LYS A 117 1.64 14.38 -9.91
CA LYS A 117 0.26 14.92 -9.94
C LYS A 117 -0.70 13.97 -10.67
N GLU A 118 -0.25 12.77 -10.99
CA GLU A 118 -1.08 11.79 -11.69
C GLU A 118 -2.24 11.29 -10.83
N THR A 119 -3.30 10.90 -11.50
CA THR A 119 -4.48 10.29 -10.90
C THR A 119 -4.55 8.84 -11.32
N TRP A 120 -4.95 7.99 -10.38
CA TRP A 120 -4.92 6.55 -10.51
C TRP A 120 -6.30 5.96 -10.22
N ARG A 121 -6.56 4.79 -10.78
CA ARG A 121 -7.78 4.03 -10.54
C ARG A 121 -7.47 2.82 -9.68
N ILE A 122 -8.24 2.68 -8.62
CA ILE A 122 -8.29 1.48 -7.79
C ILE A 122 -9.69 0.89 -7.88
N ARG A 123 -9.80 -0.42 -8.12
CA ARG A 123 -11.08 -1.11 -8.04
C ARG A 123 -11.56 -1.13 -6.58
N ALA A 124 -12.82 -0.84 -6.31
CA ALA A 124 -13.34 -0.84 -4.95
C ALA A 124 -13.15 -2.20 -4.27
N GLY A 125 -12.99 -2.19 -2.94
CA GLY A 125 -12.91 -3.40 -2.13
C GLY A 125 -14.21 -4.19 -2.22
N ARG A 126 -14.18 -5.36 -2.86
CA ARG A 126 -15.41 -6.10 -3.18
C ARG A 126 -15.88 -7.07 -2.08
N GLY A 127 -15.08 -7.26 -1.03
CA GLY A 127 -15.42 -8.15 0.08
C GLY A 127 -15.09 -9.62 -0.18
N ALA A 128 -15.89 -10.52 0.40
CA ALA A 128 -15.61 -11.94 0.40
C ALA A 128 -15.58 -12.56 -1.02
N ILE A 129 -14.71 -13.56 -1.21
CA ILE A 129 -14.78 -14.45 -2.38
C ILE A 129 -16.06 -15.26 -2.26
N MET A 130 -16.85 -15.40 -3.33
CA MET A 130 -18.13 -16.08 -3.29
C MET A 130 -17.97 -17.60 -3.36
N ASP A 131 -18.92 -18.36 -2.83
CA ASP A 131 -18.88 -19.83 -2.91
C ASP A 131 -18.98 -20.34 -4.35
N THR A 132 -19.62 -19.59 -5.23
CA THR A 132 -19.66 -19.87 -6.67
C THR A 132 -18.26 -19.81 -7.27
N GLU A 133 -17.47 -18.80 -6.93
CA GLU A 133 -16.07 -18.68 -7.37
C GLU A 133 -15.21 -19.80 -6.78
N ILE A 134 -15.40 -20.13 -5.48
CA ILE A 134 -14.66 -21.23 -4.84
C ILE A 134 -14.94 -22.57 -5.54
N ARG A 135 -16.18 -22.83 -5.96
CA ARG A 135 -16.52 -24.04 -6.72
C ARG A 135 -15.81 -24.10 -8.08
N ASN A 136 -15.63 -22.96 -8.73
CA ASN A 136 -14.95 -22.89 -10.03
C ASN A 136 -13.44 -23.16 -9.90
N VAL A 137 -12.80 -22.67 -8.84
CA VAL A 137 -11.33 -22.74 -8.70
C VAL A 137 -10.82 -23.81 -7.74
N GLY A 138 -11.68 -24.46 -6.96
CA GLY A 138 -11.28 -25.44 -5.95
C GLY A 138 -10.48 -26.61 -6.53
N ALA A 139 -10.98 -27.26 -7.59
CA ALA A 139 -10.25 -28.34 -8.26
C ALA A 139 -8.98 -27.83 -8.97
N PRO A 140 -9.04 -26.76 -9.79
CA PRO A 140 -7.86 -26.26 -10.48
C PRO A 140 -6.70 -25.85 -9.56
N ILE A 141 -6.96 -25.22 -8.40
CA ILE A 141 -5.92 -24.84 -7.44
C ILE A 141 -5.30 -26.08 -6.77
N THR A 142 -6.13 -27.04 -6.37
CA THR A 142 -5.65 -28.24 -5.65
C THR A 142 -4.88 -29.21 -6.56
N LEU A 143 -5.22 -29.24 -7.85
CA LEU A 143 -4.50 -30.00 -8.87
C LEU A 143 -3.33 -29.23 -9.48
N GLY A 144 -3.15 -27.95 -9.14
CA GLY A 144 -2.05 -27.10 -9.60
C GLY A 144 -2.16 -26.62 -11.06
N THR A 145 -3.33 -26.75 -11.71
CA THR A 145 -3.56 -26.16 -13.04
C THR A 145 -3.75 -24.65 -12.97
N ILE A 146 -4.31 -24.15 -11.86
CA ILE A 146 -4.09 -22.78 -11.40
C ILE A 146 -2.85 -22.81 -10.49
N PRO A 147 -1.78 -22.06 -10.81
CA PRO A 147 -0.52 -22.14 -10.06
C PRO A 147 -0.65 -21.81 -8.57
N GLY A 148 -1.62 -20.98 -8.21
CA GLY A 148 -1.96 -20.69 -6.82
C GLY A 148 -2.57 -19.30 -6.63
N VAL A 149 -2.83 -18.97 -5.37
CA VAL A 149 -3.36 -17.67 -4.92
C VAL A 149 -2.24 -16.83 -4.31
N LEU A 150 -2.02 -15.62 -4.83
CA LEU A 150 -1.04 -14.68 -4.30
C LEU A 150 -1.74 -13.48 -3.67
N ALA A 151 -1.48 -13.27 -2.38
CA ALA A 151 -2.11 -12.24 -1.59
C ALA A 151 -1.15 -11.08 -1.31
N PHE A 152 -1.27 -9.99 -2.06
CA PHE A 152 -0.52 -8.75 -1.87
C PHE A 152 -1.22 -7.85 -0.85
N VAL A 153 -0.63 -7.72 0.32
CA VAL A 153 -1.25 -7.07 1.49
C VAL A 153 -0.25 -6.16 2.19
N GLY A 154 -0.70 -5.45 3.23
CA GLY A 154 0.20 -4.79 4.17
C GLY A 154 0.28 -3.27 4.05
N CYS A 155 1.40 -2.72 4.49
CA CYS A 155 1.63 -1.29 4.72
C CYS A 155 2.47 -0.67 3.60
N SER A 156 2.76 0.62 3.70
CA SER A 156 3.45 1.40 2.66
C SER A 156 4.94 1.67 2.92
N ASN A 157 5.61 0.85 3.74
CA ASN A 157 7.04 0.99 4.01
C ASN A 157 7.88 0.21 2.99
N TYR A 158 7.70 0.55 1.71
CA TYR A 158 8.32 -0.16 0.59
C TYR A 158 9.77 0.32 0.36
N PRO A 159 10.66 -0.56 -0.12
CA PRO A 159 11.93 -0.14 -0.74
C PRO A 159 11.68 0.66 -2.03
N ASP A 160 10.78 0.14 -2.87
CA ASP A 160 10.24 0.80 -4.05
C ASP A 160 8.73 0.54 -4.13
N ILE A 161 7.96 1.60 -4.39
CA ILE A 161 6.51 1.53 -4.47
C ILE A 161 6.04 0.78 -5.73
N GLU A 162 6.84 0.77 -6.79
CA GLU A 162 6.48 0.15 -8.07
C GLU A 162 6.56 -1.38 -8.03
N ASP A 163 7.39 -1.94 -7.15
CA ASP A 163 7.61 -3.39 -7.02
C ASP A 163 6.29 -4.18 -6.89
N VAL A 164 5.33 -3.63 -6.14
CA VAL A 164 4.03 -4.28 -5.93
C VAL A 164 3.25 -4.37 -7.24
N ALA A 165 3.21 -3.29 -8.01
CA ALA A 165 2.51 -3.27 -9.29
C ALA A 165 3.18 -4.23 -10.30
N ASP A 166 4.52 -4.26 -10.33
CA ASP A 166 5.29 -5.14 -11.21
C ASP A 166 5.06 -6.61 -10.89
N MET A 167 5.11 -6.98 -9.60
CA MET A 167 4.81 -8.33 -9.16
C MET A 167 3.36 -8.72 -9.51
N VAL A 168 2.37 -7.87 -9.23
CA VAL A 168 0.96 -8.12 -9.55
C VAL A 168 0.78 -8.36 -11.05
N TYR A 169 1.37 -7.51 -11.89
CA TYR A 169 1.30 -7.64 -13.34
C TYR A 169 1.89 -8.96 -13.83
N GLU A 170 3.09 -9.32 -13.35
CA GLU A 170 3.78 -10.54 -13.77
C GLU A 170 3.02 -11.80 -13.37
N PHE A 171 2.52 -11.86 -12.13
CA PHE A 171 1.80 -13.04 -11.65
C PHE A 171 0.42 -13.19 -12.28
N ALA A 172 -0.31 -12.09 -12.51
CA ALA A 172 -1.58 -12.15 -13.22
C ALA A 172 -1.41 -12.66 -14.67
N ARG A 173 -0.36 -12.23 -15.38
CA ARG A 173 -0.03 -12.76 -16.72
C ARG A 173 0.30 -14.24 -16.71
N ARG A 174 0.94 -14.72 -15.64
CA ARG A 174 1.26 -16.13 -15.40
C ARG A 174 0.09 -16.95 -14.84
N LYS A 175 -1.13 -16.41 -14.88
CA LYS A 175 -2.38 -17.10 -14.50
C LYS A 175 -2.50 -17.44 -13.02
N TYR A 176 -1.74 -16.78 -12.14
CA TYR A 176 -2.05 -16.81 -10.70
C TYR A 176 -3.34 -16.04 -10.42
N ILE A 177 -4.04 -16.41 -9.34
CA ILE A 177 -5.12 -15.60 -8.80
C ILE A 177 -4.49 -14.56 -7.87
N VAL A 178 -4.57 -13.29 -8.22
CA VAL A 178 -3.98 -12.22 -7.42
C VAL A 178 -5.06 -11.54 -6.59
N VAL A 179 -4.89 -11.52 -5.27
CA VAL A 179 -5.77 -10.81 -4.34
C VAL A 179 -5.00 -9.72 -3.61
N LEU A 180 -5.65 -8.56 -3.43
CA LEU A 180 -5.04 -7.34 -2.91
C LEU A 180 -5.88 -6.77 -1.76
N THR A 181 -5.22 -6.21 -0.75
CA THR A 181 -5.89 -5.39 0.29
C THR A 181 -5.03 -4.19 0.71
N GLY A 182 -5.67 -3.22 1.37
CA GLY A 182 -4.99 -2.16 2.10
C GLY A 182 -4.09 -1.29 1.21
N CYS A 183 -2.91 -0.94 1.72
CA CYS A 183 -1.97 -0.08 0.99
C CYS A 183 -1.43 -0.76 -0.28
N ALA A 184 -1.27 -2.08 -0.28
CA ALA A 184 -0.83 -2.83 -1.46
C ALA A 184 -1.85 -2.71 -2.61
N ALA A 185 -3.15 -2.78 -2.32
CA ALA A 185 -4.20 -2.54 -3.31
C ALA A 185 -4.15 -1.12 -3.92
N MET A 186 -3.77 -0.12 -3.12
CA MET A 186 -3.63 1.26 -3.61
C MET A 186 -2.46 1.37 -4.58
N VAL A 187 -1.28 0.91 -4.18
CA VAL A 187 -0.06 1.09 -4.98
C VAL A 187 -0.01 0.20 -6.22
N ALA A 188 -0.68 -0.96 -6.22
CA ALA A 188 -0.81 -1.80 -7.40
C ALA A 188 -1.48 -1.05 -8.57
N GLY A 189 -2.35 -0.06 -8.30
CA GLY A 189 -3.00 0.78 -9.29
C GLY A 189 -2.18 2.00 -9.74
N MET A 190 -0.99 2.22 -9.19
CA MET A 190 -0.19 3.45 -9.41
C MET A 190 0.88 3.32 -10.50
N LYS A 191 0.77 2.30 -11.36
CA LYS A 191 1.67 2.09 -12.50
C LYS A 191 0.89 1.68 -13.73
N LYS A 192 1.24 2.26 -14.89
CA LYS A 192 0.71 1.88 -16.20
C LYS A 192 1.63 0.85 -16.83
N PHE A 193 1.02 -0.12 -17.52
CA PHE A 193 1.70 -1.17 -18.27
C PHE A 193 1.30 -1.07 -19.75
N GLN A 194 0.82 -2.16 -20.32
CA GLN A 194 0.37 -2.23 -21.71
C GLN A 194 -0.78 -1.25 -21.98
N ASP A 195 -0.74 -0.60 -23.15
CA ASP A 195 -1.73 0.38 -23.63
C ASP A 195 -2.00 1.54 -22.65
N GLY A 196 -1.04 1.86 -21.77
CA GLY A 196 -1.21 2.90 -20.75
C GLY A 196 -2.24 2.56 -19.67
N LYS A 197 -2.60 1.27 -19.51
CA LYS A 197 -3.58 0.78 -18.53
C LYS A 197 -2.91 0.27 -17.26
N THR A 198 -3.61 0.39 -16.14
CA THR A 198 -3.20 -0.17 -14.83
C THR A 198 -3.54 -1.65 -14.73
N VAL A 199 -3.02 -2.35 -13.71
CA VAL A 199 -3.37 -3.77 -13.45
C VAL A 199 -4.88 -3.99 -13.28
N TYR A 200 -5.60 -3.03 -12.69
CA TYR A 200 -7.05 -3.12 -12.51
C TYR A 200 -7.84 -2.94 -13.81
N GLU A 201 -7.24 -2.35 -14.83
CA GLU A 201 -7.87 -2.15 -16.14
C GLU A 201 -7.47 -3.27 -17.12
N LEU A 202 -6.32 -3.90 -16.91
CA LEU A 202 -5.82 -5.00 -17.74
C LEU A 202 -6.41 -6.35 -17.35
N PHE A 203 -6.61 -6.61 -16.06
CA PHE A 203 -6.99 -7.93 -15.57
C PHE A 203 -8.42 -7.97 -14.98
N PRO A 204 -9.14 -9.08 -15.17
CA PRO A 204 -10.52 -9.21 -14.69
C PRO A 204 -10.62 -9.20 -13.16
N PRO A 205 -11.80 -8.85 -12.60
CA PRO A 205 -12.09 -8.84 -11.16
C PRO A 205 -12.45 -10.17 -10.54
N ASP A 206 -12.41 -11.25 -11.32
CA ASP A 206 -12.82 -12.57 -10.89
C ASP A 206 -11.75 -13.23 -10.03
N PHE A 207 -12.18 -13.98 -9.01
CA PHE A 207 -11.27 -14.87 -8.29
C PHE A 207 -11.02 -16.12 -9.13
N ASP A 208 -10.24 -15.95 -10.20
CA ASP A 208 -9.90 -16.99 -11.18
C ASP A 208 -8.51 -16.72 -11.82
N ALA A 209 -8.04 -17.63 -12.66
CA ALA A 209 -6.72 -17.64 -13.28
C ALA A 209 -6.39 -16.33 -14.03
N GLY A 210 -5.47 -15.55 -13.48
CA GLY A 210 -5.06 -14.24 -14.02
C GLY A 210 -5.96 -13.08 -13.61
N GLY A 211 -6.88 -13.29 -12.67
CA GLY A 211 -7.68 -12.24 -12.05
C GLY A 211 -6.89 -11.42 -11.03
N VAL A 212 -7.27 -10.14 -10.91
CA VAL A 212 -6.70 -9.18 -9.94
C VAL A 212 -7.82 -8.60 -9.09
N VAL A 213 -7.91 -9.02 -7.84
CA VAL A 213 -9.08 -8.77 -6.99
C VAL A 213 -8.69 -7.86 -5.83
N ASN A 214 -9.25 -6.64 -5.76
CA ASN A 214 -9.20 -5.86 -4.52
C ASN A 214 -10.28 -6.35 -3.55
N VAL A 215 -9.87 -7.04 -2.48
CA VAL A 215 -10.76 -7.61 -1.47
C VAL A 215 -11.22 -6.53 -0.49
N GLY A 216 -10.41 -5.51 -0.24
CA GLY A 216 -10.79 -4.34 0.57
C GLY A 216 -9.69 -3.81 1.48
N SER A 217 -10.09 -3.35 2.67
CA SER A 217 -9.16 -2.76 3.64
C SER A 217 -8.35 -3.83 4.38
N CYS A 218 -7.49 -3.44 5.33
CA CYS A 218 -6.66 -4.39 6.08
C CYS A 218 -7.47 -5.45 6.85
N VAL A 219 -8.71 -5.16 7.28
CA VAL A 219 -9.56 -6.16 7.96
C VAL A 219 -10.12 -7.19 6.98
N SER A 220 -10.20 -6.85 5.69
CA SER A 220 -10.66 -7.75 4.62
C SER A 220 -9.66 -8.88 4.33
N ASN A 221 -8.46 -8.88 4.92
CA ASN A 221 -7.56 -10.03 4.90
C ASN A 221 -8.18 -11.31 5.49
N ALA A 222 -9.19 -11.17 6.35
CA ALA A 222 -9.99 -12.30 6.83
C ALA A 222 -10.73 -13.03 5.69
N HIS A 223 -11.08 -12.34 4.61
CA HIS A 223 -11.70 -12.98 3.44
C HIS A 223 -10.71 -13.76 2.58
N ILE A 224 -9.42 -13.40 2.61
CA ILE A 224 -8.37 -14.13 1.89
C ILE A 224 -8.12 -15.48 2.56
N THR A 225 -7.86 -15.47 3.88
CA THR A 225 -7.75 -16.71 4.66
C THR A 225 -9.06 -17.49 4.67
N GLY A 226 -10.20 -16.79 4.70
CA GLY A 226 -11.52 -17.37 4.51
C GLY A 226 -11.67 -18.10 3.17
N ALA A 227 -11.12 -17.57 2.08
CA ALA A 227 -11.15 -18.26 0.78
C ALA A 227 -10.40 -19.58 0.82
N ALA A 228 -9.21 -19.63 1.43
CA ALA A 228 -8.44 -20.87 1.60
C ALA A 228 -9.21 -21.90 2.47
N ILE A 229 -9.83 -21.45 3.57
CA ILE A 229 -10.68 -22.31 4.41
C ILE A 229 -11.89 -22.82 3.63
N LYS A 230 -12.50 -21.98 2.78
CA LYS A 230 -13.64 -22.39 1.96
C LYS A 230 -13.26 -23.35 0.85
N ILE A 231 -12.04 -23.30 0.31
CA ILE A 231 -11.56 -24.36 -0.59
C ILE A 231 -11.56 -25.70 0.16
N ALA A 232 -10.97 -25.76 1.35
CA ALA A 232 -10.96 -26.98 2.17
C ALA A 232 -12.38 -27.45 2.55
N ASN A 233 -13.27 -26.53 2.93
CA ASN A 233 -14.62 -26.87 3.35
C ASN A 233 -15.56 -27.25 2.20
N ILE A 234 -15.57 -26.49 1.10
CA ILE A 234 -16.51 -26.68 -0.01
C ILE A 234 -16.00 -27.75 -0.97
N PHE A 235 -14.73 -27.71 -1.35
CA PHE A 235 -14.19 -28.64 -2.35
C PHE A 235 -13.80 -29.99 -1.73
N ALA A 236 -13.12 -29.99 -0.57
CA ALA A 236 -12.75 -31.23 0.12
C ALA A 236 -13.79 -31.71 1.15
N ALA A 237 -14.94 -31.03 1.24
CA ALA A 237 -16.06 -31.39 2.12
C ALA A 237 -15.67 -31.55 3.61
N LEU A 238 -14.61 -30.86 4.06
CA LEU A 238 -14.14 -30.95 5.44
C LEU A 238 -15.05 -30.16 6.40
N PRO A 239 -15.39 -30.69 7.58
CA PRO A 239 -16.25 -30.00 8.55
C PRO A 239 -15.51 -28.80 9.18
N LEU A 240 -16.17 -27.64 9.23
CA LEU A 240 -15.54 -26.37 9.60
C LEU A 240 -15.54 -26.10 11.12
N ARG A 241 -16.57 -26.55 11.84
CA ARG A 241 -16.77 -26.24 13.26
C ARG A 241 -15.67 -26.85 14.12
N ALA A 242 -14.96 -25.98 14.87
CA ALA A 242 -13.93 -26.37 15.84
C ALA A 242 -12.82 -27.30 15.27
N ASN A 243 -12.53 -27.18 13.98
CA ASN A 243 -11.66 -28.12 13.25
C ASN A 243 -10.48 -27.41 12.57
N TYR A 244 -9.92 -26.39 13.24
CA TYR A 244 -8.93 -25.50 12.64
C TYR A 244 -7.66 -26.25 12.19
N GLU A 245 -7.20 -27.23 12.97
CA GLU A 245 -6.00 -28.01 12.66
C GLU A 245 -6.11 -28.74 11.33
N VAL A 246 -7.21 -29.47 11.10
CA VAL A 246 -7.46 -30.18 9.83
C VAL A 246 -7.58 -29.21 8.67
N MET A 247 -8.20 -28.05 8.88
CA MET A 247 -8.28 -27.00 7.84
C MET A 247 -6.91 -26.45 7.48
N ALA A 248 -6.07 -26.15 8.48
CA ALA A 248 -4.72 -25.65 8.27
C ALA A 248 -3.82 -26.70 7.62
N ASP A 249 -3.90 -27.96 8.03
CA ASP A 249 -3.17 -29.06 7.43
C ASP A 249 -3.58 -29.27 5.96
N TYR A 250 -4.87 -29.23 5.65
CA TYR A 250 -5.33 -29.30 4.27
C TYR A 250 -4.80 -28.13 3.42
N VAL A 251 -4.87 -26.90 3.94
CA VAL A 251 -4.35 -25.72 3.23
C VAL A 251 -2.84 -25.86 2.98
N LEU A 252 -2.07 -26.24 4.00
CA LEU A 252 -0.63 -26.45 3.89
C LEU A 252 -0.25 -27.48 2.82
N ASN A 253 -0.98 -28.60 2.76
CA ASN A 253 -0.63 -29.74 1.90
C ASN A 253 -1.25 -29.68 0.50
N ARG A 254 -2.36 -28.94 0.31
CA ARG A 254 -3.19 -29.05 -0.91
C ARG A 254 -3.56 -27.71 -1.54
N VAL A 255 -3.38 -26.57 -0.88
CA VAL A 255 -3.79 -25.26 -1.42
C VAL A 255 -2.55 -24.41 -1.68
N GLY A 256 -2.15 -24.33 -2.96
CA GLY A 256 -1.06 -23.45 -3.38
C GLY A 256 -1.40 -21.99 -3.13
N ALA A 257 -0.77 -21.38 -2.12
CA ALA A 257 -0.97 -19.98 -1.78
C ALA A 257 0.29 -19.35 -1.17
N CYS A 258 0.45 -18.03 -1.34
CA CYS A 258 1.50 -17.26 -0.68
C CYS A 258 1.04 -15.82 -0.42
N GLY A 259 1.30 -15.33 0.79
CA GLY A 259 1.14 -13.91 1.13
C GLY A 259 2.38 -13.11 0.78
N VAL A 260 2.21 -11.87 0.35
CA VAL A 260 3.28 -10.90 0.09
C VAL A 260 2.96 -9.62 0.83
N ALA A 261 3.75 -9.29 1.85
CA ALA A 261 3.65 -8.02 2.58
C ALA A 261 4.93 -7.21 2.41
N TRP A 262 5.11 -6.68 1.20
CA TRP A 262 6.35 -6.03 0.75
C TRP A 262 6.70 -4.77 1.56
N GLY A 263 5.71 -3.97 1.92
CA GLY A 263 5.91 -2.73 2.67
C GLY A 263 5.54 -2.84 4.15
N ALA A 264 5.59 -4.03 4.75
CA ALA A 264 5.07 -4.22 6.10
C ALA A 264 5.88 -3.42 7.15
N MET A 265 5.17 -2.72 8.03
CA MET A 265 5.76 -1.96 9.14
C MET A 265 4.97 -2.04 10.46
N SER A 266 3.69 -2.39 10.40
CA SER A 266 2.81 -2.32 11.57
C SER A 266 2.71 -3.65 12.29
N GLN A 267 2.46 -3.60 13.61
CA GLN A 267 2.13 -4.79 14.40
C GLN A 267 0.91 -5.55 13.84
N LYS A 268 -0.02 -4.84 13.19
CA LYS A 268 -1.14 -5.46 12.47
C LYS A 268 -0.64 -6.39 11.37
N ALA A 269 0.34 -5.96 10.57
CA ALA A 269 0.89 -6.78 9.49
C ALA A 269 1.58 -8.04 10.03
N ALA A 270 2.32 -7.94 11.14
CA ALA A 270 2.88 -9.11 11.83
C ALA A 270 1.79 -10.09 12.30
N SER A 271 0.70 -9.59 12.90
CA SER A 271 -0.42 -10.44 13.35
C SER A 271 -1.16 -11.11 12.18
N ILE A 272 -1.36 -10.40 11.06
CA ILE A 272 -1.98 -10.93 9.84
C ILE A 272 -1.10 -12.04 9.25
N GLY A 273 0.20 -11.78 9.09
CA GLY A 273 1.15 -12.78 8.59
C GLY A 273 1.20 -14.02 9.47
N THR A 274 1.23 -13.84 10.80
CA THR A 274 1.18 -14.94 11.77
C THR A 274 -0.12 -15.76 11.64
N GLY A 275 -1.26 -15.09 11.41
CA GLY A 275 -2.53 -15.76 11.14
C GLY A 275 -2.50 -16.61 9.86
N CYS A 276 -1.87 -16.12 8.80
CA CYS A 276 -1.63 -16.88 7.57
C CYS A 276 -0.73 -18.10 7.82
N ASN A 277 0.37 -17.92 8.57
CA ASN A 277 1.28 -19.03 8.89
C ASN A 277 0.58 -20.12 9.70
N ARG A 278 -0.26 -19.73 10.66
CA ARG A 278 -1.06 -20.68 11.46
C ARG A 278 -2.04 -21.49 10.59
N LEU A 279 -2.49 -20.94 9.45
CA LEU A 279 -3.34 -21.63 8.47
C LEU A 279 -2.52 -22.46 7.45
N GLY A 280 -1.20 -22.52 7.56
CA GLY A 280 -0.36 -23.23 6.59
C GLY A 280 -0.03 -22.43 5.34
N VAL A 281 -0.24 -21.11 5.34
CA VAL A 281 0.09 -20.23 4.21
C VAL A 281 1.43 -19.53 4.46
N PRO A 282 2.45 -19.72 3.60
CA PRO A 282 3.71 -18.99 3.70
C PRO A 282 3.53 -17.51 3.37
N VAL A 283 4.39 -16.67 3.94
CA VAL A 283 4.35 -15.21 3.73
C VAL A 283 5.75 -14.68 3.43
N VAL A 284 5.90 -13.99 2.30
CA VAL A 284 7.08 -13.21 1.95
C VAL A 284 6.90 -11.79 2.49
N LEU A 285 7.92 -11.29 3.17
CA LEU A 285 7.94 -9.94 3.73
C LEU A 285 9.06 -9.14 3.04
N GLY A 286 8.84 -7.83 2.84
CA GLY A 286 9.91 -6.98 2.32
C GLY A 286 11.00 -6.71 3.37
N PRO A 287 12.14 -6.14 2.96
CA PRO A 287 13.38 -6.13 3.74
C PRO A 287 13.26 -5.41 5.09
N HIS A 288 12.44 -4.36 5.19
CA HIS A 288 12.22 -3.66 6.46
C HIS A 288 11.53 -4.51 7.52
N SER A 289 10.88 -5.60 7.13
CA SER A 289 10.22 -6.52 8.06
C SER A 289 11.21 -7.37 8.86
N SER A 290 12.49 -7.37 8.49
CA SER A 290 13.56 -7.92 9.35
C SER A 290 13.54 -7.31 10.75
N LYS A 291 13.04 -6.07 10.89
CA LYS A 291 12.91 -5.30 12.12
C LYS A 291 11.73 -5.70 13.03
N TYR A 292 10.97 -6.75 12.68
CA TYR A 292 9.90 -7.24 13.58
C TYR A 292 10.44 -7.90 14.86
N ARG A 293 11.75 -8.13 14.95
CA ARG A 293 12.54 -8.48 16.13
C ARG A 293 13.90 -7.78 16.03
#